data_AF-A0A7C5YK47-F1
#
_entry.id   AF-A0A7C5YK47-F1
#
_cell.length_a   1.000
_cell.length_b   1.000
_cell.length_c   1.000
_cell.angle_alpha   90.00
_cell.angle_beta   90.00
_cell.angle_gamma   90.00
#
_symmetry.space_group_name_H-M   'P 1'
#
loop_
_entity.id
_entity.type
_entity.pdbx_description
1 polymer ?
#
loop_
_entity_poly.entity_id
_entity_poly.type
_entity_poly.pdbx_seq_one_letter_code
_entity_poly.pdbx_strand_id
1 'polypeptide(L)'
;GGFNIGQPRKGLKTVRTFSKPELPGTAFFKCDVHPWMRAWVGIFDHPFFDVTGDDGSFTISGLPPGTYELEAWHEKLGTKIAKVNLKAGETTTVNFTFKR
;
A
#
# COMPACT_ATOMS: atom_id res chain seq x y z
N GLY A 1 9.19 -5.15 7.07
CA GLY A 1 9.66 -6.41 7.71
C GLY A 1 8.49 -7.13 8.39
N GLY A 2 8.38 -8.46 8.24
CA GLY A 2 7.20 -9.23 8.68
C GLY A 2 6.85 -9.09 10.17
N PHE A 3 5.57 -8.85 10.45
CA PHE A 3 5.00 -8.72 11.78
C PHE A 3 4.19 -9.96 12.12
N ASN A 4 4.69 -10.75 13.06
CA ASN A 4 4.05 -11.97 13.52
C ASN A 4 4.39 -12.17 15.00
N ILE A 5 3.55 -11.58 15.84
CA ILE A 5 3.76 -11.54 17.28
C ILE A 5 2.63 -12.32 17.92
N GLY A 6 2.98 -13.39 18.64
CA GLY A 6 2.02 -14.18 19.38
C GLY A 6 1.33 -13.33 20.45
N GLN A 7 0.00 -13.36 20.49
CA GLN A 7 -0.80 -12.66 21.50
C GLN A 7 -1.59 -13.68 22.34
N PRO A 8 -0.92 -14.51 23.16
CA PRO A 8 -1.53 -15.67 23.82
C PRO A 8 -2.51 -15.31 24.96
N ARG A 9 -2.54 -14.04 25.38
CA ARG A 9 -3.41 -13.56 26.47
C ARG A 9 -4.34 -12.48 25.95
N LYS A 10 -5.63 -12.58 26.30
CA LYS A 10 -6.65 -11.56 25.99
C LYS A 10 -6.17 -10.20 26.52
N GLY A 11 -6.17 -9.19 25.66
CA GLY A 11 -5.78 -7.82 26.01
C GLY A 11 -4.30 -7.49 25.87
N LEU A 12 -3.45 -8.44 25.44
CA LEU A 12 -2.06 -8.13 25.10
C LEU A 12 -2.04 -7.16 23.90
N LYS A 13 -1.43 -5.99 24.09
CA LYS A 13 -1.22 -5.00 23.03
C LYS A 13 0.24 -4.98 22.64
N THR A 14 0.51 -4.89 21.34
CA THR A 14 1.86 -4.67 20.83
C THR A 14 1.88 -3.35 20.08
N VAL A 15 2.76 -2.45 20.51
CA VAL A 15 2.94 -1.14 19.87
C VAL A 15 4.26 -1.17 19.13
N ARG A 16 4.23 -0.74 17.87
CA ARG A 16 5.43 -0.58 17.04
C ARG A 16 5.34 0.74 16.30
N THR A 17 6.44 1.48 16.31
CA THR A 17 6.58 2.73 15.56
C THR A 17 7.42 2.46 14.33
N PHE A 18 6.96 2.95 13.19
CA PHE A 18 7.71 2.90 11.94
C PHE A 18 8.36 4.26 11.72
N SER A 19 9.69 4.29 11.64
CA SER A 19 10.47 5.51 11.46
C SER A 19 10.78 5.82 10.01
N LYS A 20 10.41 4.92 9.08
CA LYS A 20 10.65 5.05 7.64
C LYS A 20 9.43 4.52 6.88
N PRO A 21 9.18 5.05 5.67
CA PRO A 21 8.21 4.46 4.76
C PRO A 21 8.52 2.99 4.48
N GLU A 22 7.48 2.17 4.43
CA GLU A 22 7.50 0.76 4.03
C GLU A 22 6.44 0.60 2.94
N LEU A 23 6.87 0.42 1.68
CA LEU A 23 5.95 0.25 0.55
C LEU A 23 5.04 -0.96 0.73
N PRO A 24 3.83 -0.95 0.12
CA PRO A 24 2.94 -2.11 0.12
C PRO A 24 3.70 -3.36 -0.34
N GLY A 25 3.63 -4.44 0.44
CA GLY A 25 4.43 -5.65 0.21
C GLY A 25 5.65 -5.84 1.11
N THR A 26 6.02 -4.85 1.92
CA THR A 26 7.16 -4.97 2.85
C THR A 26 6.72 -5.13 4.31
N ALA A 27 5.61 -4.51 4.71
CA ALA A 27 4.98 -4.70 6.01
C ALA A 27 3.83 -5.72 5.92
N PHE A 28 4.16 -6.99 6.18
CA PHE A 28 3.18 -8.08 6.22
C PHE A 28 2.84 -8.45 7.66
N PHE A 29 1.59 -8.26 8.05
CA PHE A 29 1.04 -8.67 9.34
C PHE A 29 0.45 -10.05 9.16
N LYS A 30 0.90 -11.03 9.94
CA LYS A 30 0.36 -12.40 9.90
C LYS A 30 0.30 -13.00 11.30
N CYS A 31 -0.61 -13.94 11.50
CA CYS A 31 -0.62 -14.81 12.67
C CYS A 31 -0.26 -16.24 12.23
N ASP A 32 0.78 -16.83 12.83
CA ASP A 32 1.15 -18.22 12.51
C ASP A 32 0.11 -19.26 12.97
N VAL A 33 -0.73 -18.92 13.94
CA VAL A 33 -1.76 -19.83 14.47
C VAL A 33 -3.05 -19.75 13.64
N HIS A 34 -3.34 -18.59 13.04
CA HIS A 34 -4.57 -18.33 12.29
C HIS A 34 -4.22 -17.85 10.88
N PRO A 35 -4.06 -18.76 9.90
CA PRO A 35 -3.54 -18.41 8.56
C PRO A 35 -4.40 -17.39 7.80
N TRP A 36 -5.67 -17.23 8.15
CA TRP A 36 -6.58 -16.23 7.58
C TRP A 36 -6.30 -14.82 8.10
N MET A 37 -5.66 -14.68 9.27
CA MET A 37 -5.30 -13.39 9.84
C MET A 37 -4.03 -12.90 9.18
N ARG A 38 -4.21 -12.21 8.06
CA ARG A 38 -3.13 -11.59 7.32
C ARG A 38 -3.56 -10.23 6.80
N ALA A 39 -2.64 -9.28 6.82
CA ALA A 39 -2.85 -7.96 6.26
C ALA A 39 -1.54 -7.43 5.68
N TRP A 40 -1.65 -6.71 4.58
CA TRP A 40 -0.55 -5.93 4.03
C TRP A 40 -0.80 -4.47 4.36
N VAL A 41 0.26 -3.79 4.79
CA VAL A 41 0.19 -2.40 5.20
C VAL A 41 1.19 -1.60 4.37
N GLY A 42 0.73 -0.51 3.76
CA GLY A 42 1.58 0.51 3.19
C GLY A 42 1.83 1.60 4.23
N ILE A 43 3.08 2.00 4.41
CA ILE A 43 3.50 3.04 5.35
C ILE A 43 4.17 4.13 4.54
N PHE A 44 3.58 5.31 4.53
CA PHE A 44 4.00 6.44 3.72
C PHE A 44 4.33 7.63 4.62
N ASP A 45 5.30 8.45 4.20
CA ASP A 45 5.60 9.76 4.80
C ASP A 45 4.80 10.90 4.14
N HIS A 46 3.95 10.56 3.17
CA HIS A 46 3.04 11.48 2.47
C HIS A 46 1.60 10.94 2.47
N PRO A 47 0.58 11.81 2.30
CA PRO A 47 -0.82 11.40 2.31
C PRO A 47 -1.32 10.80 0.98
N PHE A 48 -0.50 10.82 -0.07
CA PHE A 48 -0.90 10.45 -1.43
C PHE A 48 -0.85 8.94 -1.68
N PHE A 49 -1.89 8.23 -1.26
CA PHE A 49 -2.08 6.81 -1.56
C PHE A 49 -3.57 6.51 -1.72
N ASP A 50 -3.88 5.36 -2.30
CA ASP A 50 -5.24 4.83 -2.32
C ASP A 50 -5.22 3.30 -2.36
N VAL A 51 -6.31 2.68 -1.92
CA VAL A 51 -6.55 1.24 -2.07
C VAL A 51 -7.66 1.07 -3.09
N THR A 52 -7.38 0.31 -4.16
CA THR A 52 -8.36 0.12 -5.24
C THR A 52 -9.68 -0.44 -4.71
N GLY A 53 -10.79 0.05 -5.26
CA GLY A 53 -12.10 -0.53 -5.05
C GLY A 53 -12.25 -1.92 -5.70
N ASP A 54 -13.41 -2.55 -5.50
CA ASP A 54 -13.71 -3.88 -6.05
C ASP A 54 -13.70 -3.92 -7.59
N ASP A 55 -13.91 -2.76 -8.23
CA ASP A 55 -13.85 -2.56 -9.68
C ASP A 55 -12.44 -2.21 -10.19
N GLY A 56 -11.45 -2.12 -9.30
CA GLY A 56 -10.07 -1.73 -9.60
C GLY A 56 -9.84 -0.22 -9.72
N SER A 57 -10.87 0.61 -9.49
CA SER A 57 -10.74 2.07 -9.54
C SER A 57 -9.97 2.60 -8.33
N PHE A 58 -9.22 3.69 -8.54
CA PHE A 58 -8.51 4.43 -7.50
C PHE A 58 -8.49 5.91 -7.87
N THR A 59 -8.33 6.79 -6.88
CA THR A 59 -8.18 8.23 -7.09
C THR A 59 -7.24 8.82 -6.06
N ILE A 60 -6.15 9.44 -6.53
CA ILE A 60 -5.23 10.19 -5.69
C ILE A 60 -5.35 11.66 -6.08
N SER A 61 -5.84 12.48 -5.16
CA SER A 61 -6.12 13.91 -5.38
C SER A 61 -5.20 14.83 -4.59
N GLY A 62 -5.09 16.09 -5.02
CA GLY A 62 -4.36 17.13 -4.27
C GLY A 62 -2.85 17.12 -4.49
N LEU A 63 -2.35 16.41 -5.51
CA LEU A 63 -0.95 16.51 -5.91
C LEU A 63 -0.70 17.87 -6.61
N PRO A 64 0.37 18.59 -6.22
CA PRO A 64 0.87 19.72 -7.00
C PRO A 64 1.28 19.31 -8.44
N PRO A 65 1.43 20.27 -9.35
CA PRO A 65 2.03 20.00 -10.65
C PRO A 65 3.46 19.48 -10.51
N GLY A 66 3.81 18.44 -11.25
CA GLY A 66 5.11 17.79 -11.13
C GLY A 66 5.19 16.44 -11.84
N THR A 67 6.37 15.83 -11.80
CA THR A 67 6.59 14.47 -12.28
C THR A 67 6.68 13.51 -11.10
N TYR A 68 5.88 12.45 -11.14
CA TYR A 68 5.75 11.46 -10.08
C TYR A 68 5.99 10.06 -10.62
N GLU A 69 6.42 9.16 -9.74
CA GLU A 69 6.37 7.72 -9.96
C GLU A 69 5.20 7.15 -9.17
N LEU A 70 4.23 6.59 -9.88
CA LEU A 70 3.07 5.91 -9.32
C LEU A 70 3.36 4.41 -9.25
N GLU A 71 3.29 3.87 -8.04
CA GLU A 71 3.47 2.45 -7.78
C GLU A 71 2.13 1.77 -7.52
N ALA A 72 1.80 0.76 -8.33
CA ALA A 72 0.69 -0.15 -8.09
C ALA A 72 1.23 -1.50 -7.64
N TRP A 73 0.70 -2.03 -6.54
CA TRP A 73 1.14 -3.29 -5.96
C TRP A 73 -0.02 -4.26 -5.75
N HIS A 74 0.22 -5.54 -6.00
CA HIS A 74 -0.72 -6.61 -5.77
C HIS A 74 -0.06 -7.79 -5.06
N GLU A 75 -0.71 -8.34 -4.02
CA GLU A 75 -0.12 -9.35 -3.11
C GLU A 75 0.57 -10.52 -3.81
N LYS A 76 -0.01 -11.00 -4.92
CA LYS A 76 0.48 -12.17 -5.68
C LYS A 76 1.23 -11.81 -6.96
N LEU A 77 0.98 -10.62 -7.50
CA LEU A 77 1.39 -10.26 -8.87
C LEU A 77 2.51 -9.21 -8.85
N GLY A 78 2.94 -8.77 -7.66
CA GLY A 78 4.08 -7.90 -7.46
C GLY A 78 3.74 -6.44 -7.75
N THR A 79 4.77 -5.69 -8.14
CA THR A 79 4.73 -4.24 -8.31
C THR A 79 4.78 -3.85 -9.79
N LYS A 80 4.07 -2.78 -10.15
CA LYS A 80 4.20 -2.06 -11.42
C LYS A 80 4.37 -0.58 -11.15
N ILE A 81 5.20 0.07 -11.95
CA ILE A 81 5.53 1.49 -11.81
C ILE A 81 5.16 2.21 -13.10
N ALA A 82 4.59 3.41 -12.98
CA ALA A 82 4.34 4.31 -14.09
C ALA A 82 4.83 5.72 -13.75
N LYS A 83 5.43 6.40 -14.74
CA LYS A 83 5.77 7.82 -14.61
C LYS A 83 4.58 8.67 -15.02
N VAL A 84 4.22 9.63 -14.18
CA VAL A 84 3.07 10.52 -14.40
C VAL A 84 3.55 11.95 -14.37
N ASN A 85 3.23 12.71 -15.40
CA ASN A 85 3.46 14.16 -15.43
C ASN A 85 2.12 14.86 -15.22
N LEU A 86 1.99 15.60 -14.11
CA LEU A 86 0.80 16.35 -13.74
C LEU A 86 0.99 17.82 -14.05
N LYS A 87 0.06 18.40 -14.81
CA LYS A 87 -0.07 19.84 -15.00
C LYS A 87 -1.11 20.39 -14.03
N ALA A 88 -1.09 21.71 -13.82
CA ALA A 88 -2.02 22.37 -12.92
C ALA A 88 -3.49 22.15 -13.33
N GLY A 89 -4.27 21.60 -12.40
CA GLY A 89 -5.71 21.33 -12.59
C GLY A 89 -6.03 20.15 -13.52
N GLU A 90 -5.04 19.40 -13.98
CA GLU A 90 -5.25 18.26 -14.87
C GLU A 90 -5.49 16.96 -14.08
N THR A 91 -6.36 16.10 -14.58
CA THR A 91 -6.50 14.72 -14.11
C THR A 91 -5.89 13.79 -15.13
N THR A 92 -4.83 13.08 -14.74
CA THR A 92 -4.18 12.08 -15.58
C THR A 92 -4.66 10.68 -15.21
N THR A 93 -5.19 9.94 -16.17
CA THR A 93 -5.59 8.55 -15.97
C THR A 93 -4.43 7.61 -16.26
N VAL A 94 -4.14 6.69 -15.34
CA VAL A 94 -3.12 5.64 -15.49
C VAL A 94 -3.77 4.29 -15.24
N ASN A 95 -3.57 3.34 -16.15
CA ASN A 95 -4.09 1.99 -16.03
C ASN A 95 -2.95 1.00 -15.78
N PHE A 96 -3.11 0.16 -14.77
CA PHE A 96 -2.22 -0.96 -14.50
C PHE A 96 -2.91 -2.27 -14.81
N THR A 97 -2.30 -3.10 -15.65
CA THR A 97 -2.80 -4.44 -15.92
C THR A 97 -1.89 -5.48 -15.28
N PHE A 98 -2.41 -6.23 -14.32
CA PHE A 98 -1.75 -7.39 -13.75
C PHE A 98 -2.27 -8.67 -14.43
N LYS A 99 -1.36 -9.57 -14.79
CA LYS A 99 -1.67 -10.88 -15.39
C LYS A 99 -0.96 -11.96 -14.59
N ARG A 100 -1.64 -13.09 -14.40
CA ARG A 100 -1.11 -14.28 -13.74
C ARG A 100 -0.37 -15.18 -14.73
#